data_AF-A0A1G6R0M9-F1
#
_entry.id   AF-A0A1G6R0M9-F1
#
_cell.length_a   1.000
_cell.length_b   1.000
_cell.length_c   1.000
_cell.angle_alpha   90.00
_cell.angle_beta   90.00
_cell.angle_gamma   90.00
#
_symmetry.space_group_name_H-M   'P 1'
#
loop_
_entity.id
_entity.type
_entity.pdbx_description
1 polymer ?
#
loop_
_entity_poly.entity_id
_entity_poly.type
_entity_poly.pdbx_seq_one_letter_code
_entity_poly.pdbx_strand_id
1 'polypeptide(L)'
;MRSSDAAKLARILGLLGSDQAGERAAAGMAAHRLVTRLGLRWEDILGPPPKSPPPPASPSHDALAAAQSRLRQSIRENADLRRQITRLQRRLEVLHQRQPPPMADAED
;
A
#
# COMPACT_ATOMS: atom_id res chain seq x y z
N MET A 1 -9.81 -17.18 2.32
CA MET A 1 -11.10 -17.54 1.69
C MET A 1 -11.88 -16.28 1.35
N ARG A 2 -12.53 -16.17 0.18
CA ARG A 2 -13.38 -15.00 -0.15
C ARG A 2 -14.79 -15.15 0.44
N SER A 3 -15.53 -14.04 0.55
CA SER A 3 -16.91 -14.04 1.09
C SER A 3 -17.86 -14.96 0.28
N SER A 4 -17.72 -14.96 -1.05
CA SER A 4 -18.50 -15.85 -1.93
C SER A 4 -18.22 -17.33 -1.70
N ASP A 5 -16.97 -17.68 -1.41
CA ASP A 5 -16.56 -19.07 -1.15
C ASP A 5 -17.10 -19.54 0.20
N ALA A 6 -17.06 -18.65 1.20
CA ALA A 6 -17.62 -18.90 2.53
C ALA A 6 -19.12 -19.19 2.46
N ALA A 7 -19.87 -18.36 1.71
CA ALA A 7 -21.31 -18.55 1.52
C ALA A 7 -21.62 -19.89 0.82
N LYS A 8 -20.80 -20.26 -0.18
CA LYS A 8 -20.94 -21.55 -0.87
C LYS A 8 -20.67 -22.72 0.06
N LEU A 9 -19.60 -22.64 0.86
CA LEU A 9 -19.25 -23.67 1.84
C LEU A 9 -20.36 -23.83 2.89
N ALA A 10 -20.90 -22.73 3.42
CA ALA A 10 -22.01 -22.75 4.37
C ALA A 10 -23.26 -23.46 3.79
N ARG A 11 -23.60 -23.17 2.53
CA ARG A 11 -24.73 -23.84 1.85
C ARG A 11 -24.52 -25.35 1.71
N ILE A 12 -23.31 -25.80 1.37
CA ILE A 12 -22.98 -27.23 1.27
C ILE A 12 -23.06 -27.89 2.66
N LEU A 13 -22.47 -27.26 3.67
CA LEU A 13 -22.47 -27.80 5.04
C LEU A 13 -23.87 -27.87 5.65
N GLY A 14 -24.81 -27.02 5.21
CA GLY A 14 -26.21 -27.13 5.62
C GLY A 14 -26.87 -28.47 5.27
N LEU A 15 -26.39 -29.16 4.23
CA LEU A 15 -26.92 -30.48 3.82
C LEU A 15 -26.43 -31.63 4.71
N LEU A 16 -25.48 -31.39 5.61
CA LEU A 16 -25.05 -32.39 6.61
C LEU A 16 -26.16 -32.75 7.60
N GLY A 17 -27.19 -31.91 7.73
CA GLY A 17 -28.38 -32.17 8.54
C GLY A 17 -29.48 -32.96 7.82
N SER A 18 -29.30 -33.37 6.57
CA SER A 18 -30.33 -34.13 5.84
C SER A 18 -30.57 -35.50 6.47
N ASP A 19 -31.82 -35.97 6.45
CA ASP A 19 -32.20 -37.32 6.88
C ASP A 19 -31.61 -38.42 5.98
N GLN A 20 -31.27 -38.07 4.75
CA GLN A 20 -30.72 -39.02 3.77
C GLN A 20 -29.20 -39.16 3.95
N ALA A 21 -28.74 -40.36 4.30
CA ALA A 21 -27.32 -40.64 4.52
C ALA A 21 -26.44 -40.35 3.29
N GLY A 22 -26.96 -40.62 2.08
CA GLY A 22 -26.25 -40.33 0.84
C GLY A 22 -26.03 -38.84 0.60
N GLU A 23 -27.01 -38.01 0.97
CA GLU A 23 -26.90 -36.56 0.87
C GLU A 23 -25.88 -35.99 1.84
N ARG A 24 -25.86 -36.49 3.09
CA ARG A 24 -24.84 -36.11 4.09
C ARG A 24 -23.43 -36.45 3.60
N ALA A 25 -23.23 -37.66 3.06
CA ALA A 25 -21.94 -38.09 2.54
C ALA A 25 -21.49 -37.24 1.34
N ALA A 26 -22.42 -36.94 0.42
CA ALA A 26 -22.15 -36.08 -0.73
C ALA A 26 -21.77 -34.65 -0.31
N ALA A 27 -22.46 -34.10 0.69
CA ALA A 27 -22.18 -32.78 1.26
C ALA A 27 -20.78 -32.71 1.90
N GLY A 28 -20.41 -33.70 2.70
CA GLY A 28 -19.08 -33.79 3.31
C GLY A 28 -17.97 -33.86 2.25
N MET A 29 -18.14 -34.68 1.22
CA MET A 29 -17.19 -34.74 0.10
C MET A 29 -17.12 -33.43 -0.68
N ALA A 30 -18.24 -32.79 -0.96
CA ALA A 30 -18.29 -31.53 -1.68
C ALA A 30 -17.62 -30.40 -0.89
N ALA A 31 -17.83 -30.35 0.42
CA ALA A 31 -17.17 -29.41 1.31
C ALA A 31 -15.65 -29.62 1.32
N HIS A 32 -15.20 -30.87 1.50
CA HIS A 32 -13.77 -31.19 1.48
C HIS A 32 -13.11 -30.82 0.14
N ARG A 33 -13.75 -31.15 -1.00
CA ARG A 33 -13.26 -30.75 -2.34
C ARG A 33 -13.18 -29.24 -2.54
N LEU A 34 -14.13 -28.49 -1.98
CA LEU A 34 -14.09 -27.03 -2.06
C LEU A 34 -12.90 -26.46 -1.27
N VAL A 35 -12.69 -26.95 -0.05
CA VAL A 35 -11.60 -26.52 0.83
C VAL A 35 -10.23 -26.82 0.19
N THR A 36 -10.03 -28.04 -0.30
CA THR A 36 -8.76 -28.44 -0.94
C THR A 36 -8.51 -27.69 -2.25
N ARG A 37 -9.54 -27.44 -3.07
CA ARG A 37 -9.41 -26.65 -4.30
C ARG A 37 -8.99 -25.21 -4.03
N LEU A 38 -9.36 -24.65 -2.89
CA LEU A 38 -8.95 -23.32 -2.47
C LEU A 38 -7.53 -23.29 -1.87
N GLY A 39 -6.84 -24.43 -1.80
CA GLY A 39 -5.52 -24.55 -1.17
C GLY A 39 -5.54 -24.38 0.34
N LEU A 40 -6.71 -24.57 0.98
CA LEU A 40 -6.90 -24.40 2.41
C LEU A 40 -6.96 -25.75 3.13
N ARG A 41 -6.69 -25.72 4.42
CA ARG A 41 -6.92 -26.81 5.36
C ARG A 41 -8.09 -26.44 6.27
N TRP A 42 -8.71 -27.44 6.91
CA TRP A 42 -9.81 -27.18 7.84
C TRP A 42 -9.40 -26.32 9.04
N GLU A 43 -8.14 -26.41 9.49
CA GLU A 43 -7.57 -25.55 10.53
C GLU A 43 -7.55 -24.06 10.14
N ASP A 44 -7.39 -23.74 8.85
CA ASP A 44 -7.43 -22.37 8.35
C ASP A 44 -8.84 -21.78 8.36
N ILE A 45 -9.87 -22.63 8.45
CA ILE A 45 -11.28 -22.25 8.38
C ILE A 45 -11.91 -22.22 9.77
N LEU A 46 -11.62 -23.24 10.58
CA LEU A 46 -12.16 -23.39 11.93
C LEU A 46 -11.31 -22.70 12.99
N GLY A 47 -10.05 -22.38 12.67
CA GLY A 47 -9.15 -21.66 13.54
C GLY A 47 -9.62 -20.23 13.82
N PRO A 48 -9.15 -19.63 14.92
CA PRO A 48 -9.40 -18.22 15.18
C PRO A 48 -8.87 -17.39 13.99
N PRO A 49 -9.59 -16.33 13.57
CA PRO A 49 -9.09 -15.47 12.51
C PRO A 49 -7.70 -14.94 12.90
N PRO A 50 -6.78 -14.78 11.93
CA PRO A 50 -5.48 -14.22 12.22
C PRO A 50 -5.67 -12.88 12.93
N LYS A 51 -4.95 -12.70 14.06
CA LYS A 51 -5.03 -11.47 14.84
C LYS A 51 -4.64 -10.31 13.94
N SER A 52 -5.63 -9.53 13.50
CA SER A 52 -5.35 -8.32 12.75
C SER A 52 -4.43 -7.43 13.58
N PRO A 53 -3.35 -6.87 12.99
CA PRO A 53 -2.55 -5.90 13.70
C PRO A 53 -3.46 -4.78 14.20
N PRO A 54 -3.22 -4.25 15.41
CA PRO A 54 -4.03 -3.16 15.94
C PRO A 54 -4.04 -2.02 14.91
N PRO A 55 -5.20 -1.37 14.68
CA PRO A 55 -5.25 -0.22 13.80
C PRO A 55 -4.22 0.82 14.27
N PRO A 56 -3.55 1.53 13.35
CA PRO A 56 -2.62 2.57 13.75
C PRO A 56 -3.34 3.55 14.68
N ALA A 57 -2.76 3.80 15.85
CA ALA A 57 -3.33 4.71 16.83
C ALA A 57 -3.60 6.06 16.14
N SER A 58 -4.82 6.58 16.28
CA SER A 58 -5.15 7.90 15.75
C SER A 58 -4.19 8.93 16.36
N PRO A 59 -3.53 9.77 15.55
CA PRO A 59 -2.59 10.75 16.08
C PRO A 59 -3.34 11.70 17.01
N SER A 60 -2.76 11.95 18.19
CA SER A 60 -3.29 12.94 19.12
C SER A 60 -3.39 14.32 18.45
N HIS A 61 -4.28 15.18 18.95
CA HIS A 61 -4.42 16.54 18.43
C HIS A 61 -3.08 17.30 18.44
N ASP A 62 -2.26 17.07 19.47
CA ASP A 62 -0.92 17.62 19.60
C ASP A 62 0.03 17.11 18.50
N ALA A 63 -0.04 15.82 18.15
CA ALA A 63 0.75 15.25 17.07
C ALA A 63 0.36 15.83 15.70
N LEU A 64 -0.93 16.08 15.49
CA LEU A 64 -1.43 16.74 14.27
C LEU A 64 -0.96 18.20 14.18
N ALA A 65 -1.07 18.96 15.27
CA ALA A 65 -0.61 20.35 15.33
C ALA A 65 0.90 20.48 15.10
N ALA A 66 1.70 19.57 15.68
CA ALA A 66 3.14 19.49 15.46
C ALA A 66 3.46 19.15 14.00
N ALA A 67 2.77 18.18 13.39
CA ALA A 67 2.95 17.83 11.98
C ALA A 67 2.60 19.00 11.04
N GLN A 68 1.50 19.72 11.32
CA GLN A 68 1.12 20.90 10.55
C GLN A 68 2.14 22.02 10.66
N SER A 69 2.72 22.24 11.85
CA SER A 69 3.77 23.24 12.06
C SER A 69 5.03 22.91 11.27
N ARG A 70 5.47 21.64 11.31
CA ARG A 70 6.60 21.15 10.49
C ARG A 70 6.34 21.31 9.00
N LEU A 71 5.12 21.04 8.53
CA LEU A 71 4.76 21.22 7.13
C LEU A 71 4.88 22.69 6.69
N ARG A 72 4.36 23.63 7.50
CA ARG A 72 4.50 25.07 7.22
C ARG A 72 5.95 25.51 7.17
N GLN A 73 6.77 25.02 8.10
CA GLN A 73 8.20 25.30 8.13
C GLN A 73 8.88 24.79 6.86
N SER A 74 8.66 23.53 6.50
CA SER A 74 9.25 22.92 5.29
C SER A 74 8.84 23.64 4.00
N ILE A 75 7.60 24.12 3.91
CA ILE A 75 7.14 24.91 2.75
C ILE A 75 7.91 26.23 2.64
N ARG A 76 8.15 26.92 3.76
CA ARG A 76 8.93 28.16 3.79
C ARG A 76 10.38 27.90 3.38
N GLU A 77 11.00 26.89 3.97
CA GLU A 77 12.37 26.48 3.64
C GLU A 77 12.50 26.13 2.15
N ASN A 78 11.56 25.37 1.60
CA ASN A 78 11.54 25.05 0.17
C ASN A 78 11.39 26.30 -0.70
N ALA A 79 10.56 27.27 -0.31
CA ALA A 79 10.41 28.52 -1.05
C ALA A 79 11.72 29.32 -1.06
N ASP A 80 12.41 29.39 0.07
CA ASP A 80 13.68 30.09 0.18
C ASP A 80 14.81 29.39 -0.57
N LEU A 81 14.90 28.06 -0.49
CA LEU A 81 15.85 27.26 -1.27
C LEU A 81 15.63 27.47 -2.78
N ARG A 82 14.38 27.46 -3.25
CA ARG A 82 14.06 27.72 -4.67
C ARG A 82 14.52 29.10 -5.10
N ARG A 83 14.33 30.14 -4.27
CA ARG A 83 14.83 31.49 -4.56
C ARG A 83 16.36 31.53 -4.64
N GLN A 84 17.05 30.82 -3.75
CA GLN A 84 18.52 30.73 -3.76
C GLN A 84 19.02 30.06 -5.03
N ILE A 85 18.42 28.93 -5.43
CA ILE A 85 18.74 28.22 -6.68
C ILE A 85 18.62 29.17 -7.88
N THR A 86 17.49 29.87 -8.01
CA THR A 86 17.29 30.82 -9.12
C THR A 86 18.33 31.93 -9.13
N ARG A 87 18.71 32.47 -7.96
CA ARG A 87 19.73 33.52 -7.85
C ARG A 87 21.11 33.01 -8.27
N LEU A 88 21.49 31.82 -7.82
CA LEU A 88 22.77 31.21 -8.17
C LEU A 88 22.86 30.90 -9.65
N GLN A 89 21.78 30.35 -10.24
CA GLN A 89 21.70 30.11 -11.67
C GLN A 89 21.92 31.39 -12.49
N ARG A 90 21.23 32.49 -12.16
CA ARG A 90 21.45 33.79 -12.82
C ARG A 90 22.89 34.28 -12.70
N ARG A 91 23.51 34.09 -11.53
CA ARG A 91 24.91 34.50 -11.31
C ARG A 91 25.87 33.67 -12.17
N LEU A 92 25.64 32.36 -12.26
CA LEU A 92 26.43 31.49 -13.11
C LEU A 92 26.26 31.84 -14.59
N GLU A 93 25.03 32.14 -15.03
CA GLU A 93 24.74 32.56 -16.40
C GLU A 93 25.49 33.85 -16.77
N VAL A 94 25.49 34.86 -15.90
CA VAL A 94 26.26 36.10 -16.11
C VAL A 94 27.77 35.83 -16.17
N LEU A 95 28.29 34.94 -15.32
CA LEU A 95 29.71 34.58 -15.35
C LEU A 95 30.07 33.82 -16.64
N HIS A 96 29.21 32.90 -17.09
CA HIS A 96 29.39 32.18 -18.34
C HIS A 96 29.34 33.11 -19.56
N GLN A 97 28.42 34.08 -19.58
CA GLN A 97 28.32 35.08 -20.65
C GLN A 97 29.51 36.06 -20.70
N ARG A 98 30.20 36.28 -19.56
CA ARG A 98 31.41 37.12 -19.49
C ARG A 98 32.68 36.39 -19.88
N GLN A 99 32.63 35.07 -20.04
CA GLN A 99 33.75 34.30 -20.56
C GLN A 99 33.78 34.53 -22.07
N PRO A 100 34.75 35.28 -22.63
CA PRO A 100 34.85 35.42 -24.07
C PRO A 100 34.99 34.02 -24.69
N PRO A 101 34.51 33.82 -25.94
CA PRO A 101 34.77 32.55 -26.64
C PRO A 101 36.28 32.29 -26.55
N PRO A 102 36.73 31.04 -26.28
CA PRO A 102 38.13 30.72 -26.44
C PRO A 102 38.48 31.20 -27.84
N MET A 103 39.40 32.17 -27.93
CA MET A 103 39.90 32.66 -29.20
C MET A 103 40.19 31.40 -30.00
N ALA A 104 39.46 31.22 -31.10
CA ALA A 104 39.79 30.20 -32.05
C ALA A 104 41.19 30.60 -32.51
N ASP A 105 42.19 29.97 -31.88
CA ASP A 105 43.58 30.16 -32.24
C ASP A 105 43.66 29.73 -33.70
N ALA A 106 43.79 30.78 -34.51
CA ALA A 106 44.12 30.72 -35.91
C ALA A 106 45.48 30.05 -36.00
N GLU A 107 45.54 28.89 -36.65
CA GLU A 107 46.76 28.47 -37.31
C GLU A 107 46.38 27.91 -38.70
N ASP A 108 46.98 28.57 -39.71
CA ASP A 108 47.10 28.17 -41.11
C ASP A 108 47.81 26.81 -41.26
#